data_AF-A0A351SQ97-F1
#
_entry.id   AF-A0A351SQ97-F1
#
_cell.length_a   1.000
_cell.length_b   1.000
_cell.length_c   1.000
_cell.angle_alpha   90.00
_cell.angle_beta   90.00
_cell.angle_gamma   90.00
#
_symmetry.space_group_name_H-M   'P 1'
#
loop_
_entity.id
_entity.type
_entity.pdbx_description
1 polymer ?
#
loop_
_entity_poly.entity_id
_entity_poly.type
_entity_poly.pdbx_seq_one_letter_code
_entity_poly.pdbx_strand_id
1 'polypeptide(L)' 'MKKDIVTTEIIVKENNFSGKTVIPFCTSASSGLGSSGDLLAKKANTGNWMEGHRFSLGASSSEI' A
#
# COMPACT_ATOMS: atom_id res chain seq x y z
N MET A 1 -8.31 -8.26 -27.21
CA MET A 1 -7.32 -8.68 -26.19
C MET A 1 -7.48 -7.74 -24.99
N LYS A 2 -8.11 -8.16 -23.90
CA LYS A 2 -8.18 -7.35 -22.68
C LYS A 2 -6.78 -7.40 -22.06
N LYS A 3 -6.15 -6.23 -21.84
CA LYS A 3 -4.95 -6.16 -21.02
C LYS A 3 -5.40 -6.41 -19.58
N ASP A 4 -4.93 -7.49 -18.97
CA ASP A 4 -5.14 -7.75 -17.55
C ASP A 4 -4.29 -6.75 -16.77
N ILE A 5 -4.85 -5.55 -16.54
CA ILE A 5 -4.23 -4.52 -15.73
C ILE A 5 -4.46 -4.91 -14.28
N VAL A 6 -3.41 -5.39 -13.62
CA VAL A 6 -3.41 -5.60 -12.16
C VAL A 6 -3.20 -4.26 -11.47
N THR A 7 -4.17 -3.84 -10.66
CA THR A 7 -4.11 -2.61 -9.87
C THR A 7 -3.91 -2.92 -8.39
N THR A 8 -3.45 -1.95 -7.60
CA THR A 8 -3.28 -2.09 -6.15
C THR A 8 -4.56 -2.56 -5.45
N GLU A 9 -5.74 -2.10 -5.90
CA GLU A 9 -7.01 -2.54 -5.32
C GLU A 9 -7.30 -4.02 -5.54
N ILE A 10 -6.92 -4.58 -6.70
CA ILE A 10 -7.10 -6.01 -6.99
C ILE A 10 -6.21 -6.83 -6.06
N ILE A 11 -4.95 -6.46 -5.89
CA ILE A 11 -4.03 -7.12 -4.96
C ILE A 11 -4.61 -7.10 -3.54
N VAL A 12 -5.14 -5.97 -3.09
CA VAL A 12 -5.66 -5.82 -1.74
C VAL A 12 -6.94 -6.62 -1.51
N LYS A 13 -7.81 -6.78 -2.51
CA LYS A 13 -9.06 -7.55 -2.38
C LYS A 13 -8.88 -9.06 -2.51
N GLU A 14 -7.93 -9.49 -3.34
CA GLU A 14 -7.74 -10.92 -3.66
C GLU A 14 -6.81 -11.65 -2.67
N ASN A 15 -6.23 -10.95 -1.69
CA ASN A 15 -5.30 -11.53 -0.72
C ASN A 15 -5.89 -11.53 0.70
N ASN A 16 -5.60 -12.59 1.45
CA ASN A 16 -5.95 -12.70 2.88
C ASN A 16 -4.77 -12.24 3.75
N PHE A 17 -4.98 -11.18 4.52
CA PHE A 17 -3.97 -10.62 5.42
C PHE A 17 -4.17 -11.02 6.89
N SER A 18 -5.07 -11.96 7.18
CA SER A 18 -5.34 -12.42 8.55
C SER A 18 -4.05 -12.84 9.28
N GLY A 19 -3.87 -12.32 10.50
CA GLY A 19 -2.69 -12.58 11.33
C GLY A 19 -1.41 -11.89 10.85
N LYS A 20 -1.46 -11.04 9.82
CA LYS A 20 -0.31 -10.28 9.31
C LYS A 20 -0.41 -8.81 9.70
N THR A 21 0.75 -8.20 9.95
CA THR A 21 0.90 -6.75 9.98
C THR A 21 1.15 -6.25 8.56
N VAL A 22 0.40 -5.24 8.12
CA VAL A 22 0.53 -4.62 6.80
C VAL A 22 0.92 -3.16 6.98
N ILE A 23 2.04 -2.76 6.38
CA ILE A 23 2.57 -1.40 6.43
C ILE A 23 2.65 -0.88 4.99
N PRO A 24 1.74 0.01 4.56
CA PRO A 24 1.78 0.57 3.22
C PRO A 24 2.94 1.58 3.10
N PHE A 25 3.58 1.62 1.94
CA PHE A 25 4.53 2.67 1.61
C PHE A 25 4.35 3.16 0.18
N CYS A 26 4.82 4.37 -0.11
CA CYS A 26 4.88 4.87 -1.48
C CYS A 26 6.13 5.72 -1.72
N THR A 27 6.56 5.76 -2.97
CA THR A 27 7.51 6.76 -3.48
C THR A 27 6.74 7.67 -4.43
N SER A 28 6.70 8.96 -4.16
CA SER A 28 5.97 9.93 -5.00
C SER A 28 6.77 11.22 -5.14
N ALA A 29 6.67 11.87 -6.29
CA ALA A 29 7.37 13.13 -6.54
C ALA A 29 6.79 14.29 -5.71
N SER A 30 5.47 14.36 -5.55
CA SER A 30 4.80 15.57 -5.04
C SER A 30 3.73 15.30 -3.98
N SER A 31 2.91 14.26 -4.11
CA SER A 31 1.81 14.00 -3.15
C SER A 31 2.27 13.26 -1.90
N GLY A 32 1.79 13.64 -0.71
CA GLY A 32 1.95 12.86 0.52
C GLY A 32 1.24 11.50 0.49
N LEU A 33 1.38 10.70 1.55
CA LEU A 33 0.70 9.39 1.68
C LEU A 33 -0.83 9.52 1.58
N GLY A 34 -1.38 10.60 2.15
CA GLY A 34 -2.81 10.89 2.14
C GLY A 34 -3.64 9.79 2.82
N SER A 35 -4.91 9.66 2.43
CA SER A 35 -5.83 8.63 2.96
C SER A 35 -5.72 7.28 2.26
N SER A 36 -4.68 7.07 1.43
CA SER A 36 -4.56 5.88 0.60
C SER A 36 -4.42 4.59 1.44
N GLY A 37 -3.63 4.62 2.50
CA GLY A 37 -3.48 3.49 3.43
C GLY A 37 -4.81 3.06 4.06
N ASP A 38 -5.58 4.02 4.57
CA ASP A 38 -6.89 3.76 5.18
C ASP A 38 -7.90 3.17 4.19
N LEU A 39 -7.90 3.65 2.96
CA LEU A 39 -8.77 3.15 1.90
C LEU A 39 -8.43 1.71 1.50
N LEU A 40 -7.13 1.37 1.47
CA LEU A 40 -6.68 0.01 1.20
C LEU A 40 -7.01 -0.92 2.37
N ALA A 41 -6.80 -0.51 3.62
CA ALA A 41 -7.18 -1.28 4.80
C ALA A 41 -8.67 -1.63 4.81
N LYS A 42 -9.53 -0.64 4.49
CA LYS A 42 -10.99 -0.85 4.36
C LYS A 42 -11.36 -1.82 3.24
N LYS A 43 -10.58 -1.87 2.15
CA LYS A 43 -10.82 -2.81 1.04
C LYS A 43 -10.34 -4.23 1.35
N ALA A 44 -9.27 -4.38 2.13
CA ALA A 44 -8.70 -5.69 2.50
C ALA A 44 -9.59 -6.48 3.47
N ASN A 45 -10.31 -5.79 4.37
CA ASN A 45 -11.13 -6.37 5.45
C ASN A 45 -10.40 -7.33 6.41
N THR A 46 -9.09 -7.56 6.22
CA THR A 46 -8.26 -8.48 6.99
C THR A 46 -6.88 -7.88 7.22
N GLY A 47 -6.18 -8.37 8.26
CA GLY A 47 -4.85 -7.91 8.66
C GLY A 47 -4.85 -6.75 9.63
N ASN A 48 -3.70 -6.52 10.25
CA ASN A 48 -3.44 -5.39 11.13
C ASN A 48 -2.71 -4.30 10.34
N TRP A 49 -3.45 -3.31 9.86
CA TRP A 49 -2.92 -2.23 9.03
C TRP A 49 -2.39 -1.11 9.92
N MET A 50 -1.11 -0.77 9.75
CA MET A 50 -0.46 0.33 10.46
C MET A 50 -0.37 1.57 9.58
N GLU A 51 -0.07 2.71 10.20
CA GLU A 51 0.27 3.94 9.48
C GLU A 51 1.46 3.68 8.54
N GLY A 52 1.32 4.16 7.32
CA GLY A 52 2.32 3.96 6.27
C GLY A 52 3.39 5.04 6.26
N HIS A 53 4.40 4.84 5.41
CA HIS A 53 5.48 5.81 5.24
C HIS A 53 5.64 6.21 3.76
N ARG A 54 5.86 7.49 3.52
CA ARG A 54 6.25 7.98 2.19
C ARG A 54 7.76 8.13 2.15
N PHE A 55 8.40 7.34 1.29
CA PHE A 55 9.81 7.51 0.98
C PHE A 55 10.01 8.55 -0.12
N SER A 56 11.14 9.25 -0.06
CA SER A 56 11.57 10.11 -1.14
C SER A 56 11.93 9.27 -2.38
N LEU A 57 11.91 9.86 -3.58
CA LEU A 57 12.24 9.16 -4.83
C LEU A 57 13.69 8.63 -4.87
N GLY A 58 14.57 9.11 -3.98
CA GLY A 58 15.95 8.70 -3.86
C GLY A 58 16.31 8.16 -2.48
N ALA A 59 15.32 7.63 -1.73
CA ALA A 59 15.54 7.11 -0.39
C ALA A 59 16.67 6.08 -0.37
N SER A 60 17.60 6.25 0.57
CA SER A 60 18.74 5.35 0.73
C SER A 60 18.34 4.08 1.49
N SER A 61 19.15 3.02 1.40
CA SER A 61 18.95 1.81 2.21
C SER A 61 19.05 2.05 3.72
N SER A 62 19.65 3.16 4.16
CA SER A 62 19.63 3.57 5.57
C SER A 62 18.36 4.31 5.99
N GLU A 63 17.55 4.73 5.02
CA GLU A 63 16.29 5.46 5.23
C GLU A 63 15.08 4.51 5.26
N ILE A 64 15.21 3.33 4.64
CA ILE A 64 14.21 2.24 4.55
C ILE A 64 14.46 1.22 5.66
#